data_AF-A0A348V9F4-F1
#
_entry.id   AF-A0A348V9F4-F1
#
_cell.length_a   1.000
_cell.length_b   1.000
_cell.length_c   1.000
_cell.angle_alpha   90.00
_cell.angle_beta   90.00
_cell.angle_gamma   90.00
#
_symmetry.space_group_name_H-M   'P 1'
#
loop_
_entity.id
_entity.type
_entity.pdbx_description
1 polymer ?
#
loop_
_entity_poly.entity_id
_entity_poly.type
_entity_poly.pdbx_seq_one_letter_code
_entity_poly.pdbx_strand_id
1 'polypeptide(L)' 'MRKLKVLTVVGTRPEIIRLACVLQKLDASEAIEHVLVHTGQNYDYELNEVFFEDLGLR' A
#
# COMPACT_ATOMS: atom_id res chain seq x y z
N MET A 1 3.50 1.10 24.43
CA MET A 1 2.10 0.80 24.04
C MET A 1 2.13 -0.23 22.93
N ARG A 2 1.13 -1.12 22.85
CA ARG A 2 1.02 -2.07 21.72
C ARG A 2 0.57 -1.31 20.48
N LYS A 3 1.30 -1.43 19.37
CA LYS A 3 0.91 -0.85 18.08
C LYS A 3 -0.38 -1.51 17.56
N LEU A 4 -1.25 -0.73 16.93
CA LEU A 4 -2.41 -1.25 16.21
C LEU A 4 -1.94 -1.89 14.92
N LYS A 5 -2.28 -3.16 14.69
CA LYS A 5 -1.99 -3.82 13.41
C LYS A 5 -3.07 -3.50 12.40
N VAL A 6 -2.68 -2.97 11.25
CA VAL A 6 -3.58 -2.62 10.15
C VAL A 6 -3.14 -3.37 8.90
N LEU A 7 -4.07 -4.11 8.29
CA LEU A 7 -3.87 -4.77 7.01
C LEU A 7 -4.64 -4.01 5.94
N THR A 8 -3.95 -3.53 4.91
CA THR A 8 -4.59 -3.00 3.70
C THR A 8 -4.40 -4.01 2.57
N VAL A 9 -5.50 -4.38 1.91
CA VAL A 9 -5.50 -5.33 0.80
C VAL A 9 -5.93 -4.59 -0.46
N VAL A 10 -5.15 -4.74 -1.54
CA VAL A 10 -5.42 -4.13 -2.85
C VAL A 10 -5.30 -5.19 -3.95
N GLY A 11 -5.94 -4.98 -5.10
CA GLY A 11 -5.81 -5.86 -6.27
C GLY A 11 -5.73 -5.13 -7.61
N THR A 12 -6.07 -3.84 -7.63
CA THR A 12 -6.18 -3.05 -8.86
C THR A 12 -5.38 -1.75 -8.78
N ARG A 13 -4.93 -1.27 -9.94
CA ARG A 13 -4.21 0.01 -10.07
C ARG A 13 -5.00 1.20 -9.48
N PRO A 14 -6.32 1.35 -9.71
CA PRO A 14 -7.09 2.44 -9.10
C PRO A 14 -7.09 2.42 -7.56
N GLU A 15 -7.01 1.23 -6.93
CA GLU A 15 -6.92 1.14 -5.47
C GLU A 15 -5.58 1.67 -4.96
N ILE A 16 -4.47 1.30 -5.60
CA ILE A 16 -3.13 1.79 -5.28
C ILE A 16 -3.09 3.33 -5.37
N ILE A 17 -3.54 3.88 -6.49
CA ILE A 17 -3.56 5.34 -6.73
C ILE A 17 -4.41 6.07 -5.68
N ARG A 18 -5.61 5.56 -5.38
CA ARG A 18 -6.52 6.21 -4.42
C ARG A 18 -6.06 6.10 -2.97
N LEU A 19 -5.34 5.03 -2.64
CA LEU A 19 -4.91 4.77 -1.26
C LEU A 19 -3.52 5.31 -0.96
N ALA A 20 -2.74 5.77 -1.95
CA ALA A 20 -1.36 6.20 -1.76
C ALA A 20 -1.13 7.12 -0.55
N CYS A 21 -1.91 8.20 -0.43
CA CYS A 21 -1.82 9.12 0.72
C CYS A 21 -2.17 8.45 2.06
N VAL A 22 -3.10 7.49 2.06
CA VAL A 22 -3.49 6.74 3.26
C VAL A 22 -2.37 5.80 3.66
N LEU A 23 -1.79 5.05 2.72
CA LEU A 23 -0.68 4.13 2.96
C LEU A 23 0.51 4.86 3.58
N GLN A 24 0.90 6.01 3.02
CA GLN A 24 1.97 6.85 3.56
C GLN A 24 1.70 7.31 5.00
N LYS A 25 0.45 7.67 5.33
CA LYS A 25 0.08 8.09 6.70
C LYS A 25 0.07 6.92 7.68
N LEU A 26 -0.35 5.74 7.24
CA LEU A 26 -0.30 4.52 8.04
C LEU A 26 1.16 4.11 8.33
N ASP A 27 2.04 4.23 7.34
CA ASP A 27 3.47 3.89 7.44
C ASP A 27 4.25 4.85 8.34
N ALA A 28 3.91 6.14 8.30
CA ALA A 28 4.55 7.17 9.13
C ALA A 28 4.07 7.18 10.60
N SER A 29 3.02 6.41 10.94
CA SER A 29 2.43 6.44 12.28
C SER A 29 3.18 5.52 13.26
N GLU A 30 3.74 6.09 14.32
CA GLU A 30 4.40 5.32 15.38
C GLU A 30 3.46 4.38 16.13
N ALA A 31 2.16 4.68 16.11
CA ALA A 31 1.12 3.89 16.75
C ALA A 31 0.68 2.66 15.93
N ILE A 32 1.10 2.56 14.66
CA ILE A 32 0.59 1.57 13.71
C ILE A 32 1.70 0.63 13.26
N GLU A 33 1.36 -0.65 13.14
CA GLU A 33 2.11 -1.65 12.39
C GLU A 33 1.29 -1.96 11.13
N HIS A 34 1.67 -1.34 10.02
CA HIS A 34 0.90 -1.41 8.78
C HIS A 34 1.48 -2.48 7.83
N VAL A 35 0.61 -3.39 7.38
CA VAL A 35 0.90 -4.44 6.40
C VAL A 35 0.08 -4.17 5.15
N LEU A 36 0.75 -4.13 3.99
CA LEU A 36 0.10 -4.02 2.69
C LEU A 36 0.16 -5.37 1.97
N VAL A 37 -0.97 -5.82 1.43
CA VAL A 37 -1.06 -7.04 0.62
C VAL A 37 -1.64 -6.70 -0.74
N HIS A 38 -0.91 -7.05 -1.80
CA HIS A 38 -1.40 -7.02 -3.15
C HIS A 38 -1.87 -8.43 -3.56
N THR A 39 -3.11 -8.56 -4.02
CA THR A 39 -3.73 -9.86 -4.34
C THR A 39 -3.29 -10.47 -5.67
N GLY A 40 -2.58 -9.71 -6.51
CA GLY A 40 -2.07 -10.19 -7.80
C GLY A 40 -3.15 -10.34 -8.87
N GLN A 41 -4.28 -9.64 -8.75
CA GLN A 41 -5.38 -9.72 -9.74
C GLN A 41 -4.98 -9.25 -11.15
N ASN A 42 -3.96 -8.38 -11.28
CA ASN A 42 -3.36 -8.01 -12.57
C ASN A 42 -1.92 -8.53 -12.63
N TYR A 43 -1.64 -9.41 -13.60
CA TYR A 43 -0.34 -10.10 -13.77
C TYR A 43 0.75 -9.24 -14.43
N ASP A 44 0.44 -8.02 -14.83
CA ASP A 44 1.43 -7.11 -15.43
C ASP A 44 2.23 -6.42 -14.32
N TYR A 45 3.23 -7.16 -13.82
CA TYR A 45 4.10 -6.79 -12.71
C TYR A 45 4.87 -5.49 -13.00
N GLU A 46 5.41 -5.35 -14.21
CA GLU A 46 6.16 -4.17 -14.65
C GLU A 46 5.30 -2.90 -14.58
N LEU A 47 4.00 -3.00 -14.90
CA LEU A 47 3.12 -1.84 -14.87
C LEU A 47 2.63 -1.44 -13.47
N ASN A 48 2.66 -2.37 -12.51
CA ASN A 48 2.26 -2.09 -11.13
C ASN A 48 3.41 -1.45 -10.34
N GLU A 49 4.64 -1.96 -10.50
CA GLU A 49 5.83 -1.43 -9.81
C GLU A 49 6.05 0.06 -10.07
N VAL A 50 5.83 0.52 -11.31
CA VAL A 50 5.94 1.95 -11.67
C VAL A 50 5.06 2.83 -10.77
N PHE A 51 3.85 2.39 -10.41
CA PHE A 51 3.00 3.18 -9.51
C PHE A 51 3.50 3.18 -8.08
N PHE A 52 4.11 2.10 -7.60
CA PHE A 52 4.70 2.08 -6.26
C PHE A 52 5.90 3.03 -6.19
N GLU A 53 6.78 2.97 -7.19
CA GLU A 53 7.93 3.88 -7.30
C GLU A 53 7.49 5.34 -7.44
N ASP A 54 6.61 5.65 -8.40
CA ASP A 54 6.15 7.01 -8.69
C ASP A 54 5.40 7.65 -7.51
N LEU A 55 4.65 6.86 -6.74
CA LEU A 55 3.89 7.33 -5.59
C LEU A 55 4.71 7.31 -4.29
N GLY A 56 5.98 6.90 -4.34
CA GLY A 56 6.84 6.77 -3.17
C GLY A 56 6.27 5.80 -2.14
N LEU A 57 5.61 4.75 -2.62
CA LEU A 57 5.11 3.65 -1.79
C LEU A 57 6.24 2.62 -1.65
N ARG A 58 6.51 2.27 -0.39
CA ARG A 58 7.58 1.35 0.06
C ARG A 58 7.59 0.00 -0.64
#